data_AF-A0A3C0NS52-F1
#
_entry.id   AF-A0A3C0NS52-F1
#
_cell.length_a   1.000
_cell.length_b   1.000
_cell.length_c   1.000
_cell.angle_alpha   90.00
_cell.angle_beta   90.00
_cell.angle_gamma   90.00
#
_symmetry.space_group_name_H-M   'P 1'
#
loop_
_entity.id
_entity.type
_entity.pdbx_description
1 polymer ?
#
loop_
_entity_poly.entity_id
_entity_poly.type
_entity_poly.pdbx_seq_one_letter_code
_entity_poly.pdbx_strand_id
1 'polypeptide(L)'
;LSRCLQFNLRQMASATITEHLQKILQQEQIPFESSAIHLIARAANGSMRDALSLTDQAIAYGNQSVHEAEVRSMLGAIDQSYLYEIIDALLEQNGTALIEKAKQMDARSISFEAALNDLAALLHQIAIVQSIPNSLAQDLPERTALMTLADKISADTLQLYYQISILGRRDIGLAPDEYAGFTMTLLRMLAFTPSEKVTQEKSMTNAIPLTNTQTSNNSKADTTQASPVKKPQAPTAVEPVMHQATLENNIAVSAFDGNWRNLVENNLKLGLARALAQNCEMVNYDADSITLRVAEAQKHLASPNYQEKLSSAIHQHFGRKIKLHFEIDQEANTPAKQNAIEKATIQSNAETAILQDNFVQALMNDFGATIIPNSIKPVQ
;
A
#
# COMPACT_ATOMS: atom_id res chain seq x y z
N LEU A 1 2.41 -28.18 32.07
CA LEU A 1 2.30 -29.25 31.06
C LEU A 1 1.14 -28.92 30.13
N SER A 2 1.43 -28.56 28.88
CA SER A 2 0.40 -28.54 27.82
C SER A 2 0.11 -30.00 27.44
N ARG A 3 -1.06 -30.52 27.83
CA ARG A 3 -1.45 -31.94 27.67
C ARG A 3 -2.34 -32.17 26.43
N CYS A 4 -2.53 -31.15 25.60
CA CYS A 4 -3.38 -31.24 24.43
C CYS A 4 -2.55 -31.49 23.19
N LEU A 5 -2.96 -32.48 22.40
CA LEU A 5 -2.44 -32.68 21.05
C LEU A 5 -3.26 -31.80 20.12
N GLN A 6 -2.67 -30.67 19.71
CA GLN A 6 -3.34 -29.70 18.86
C GLN A 6 -3.21 -30.11 17.39
N PHE A 7 -4.36 -30.34 16.75
CA PHE A 7 -4.44 -30.47 15.30
C PHE A 7 -4.98 -29.18 14.71
N ASN A 8 -4.18 -28.52 13.86
CA ASN A 8 -4.63 -27.35 13.12
C ASN A 8 -5.23 -27.81 11.79
N LEU A 9 -6.56 -27.77 11.71
CA LEU A 9 -7.29 -28.03 10.47
C LEU A 9 -7.19 -26.79 9.57
N ARG A 10 -6.80 -26.98 8.31
CA ARG A 10 -6.75 -25.91 7.30
C ARG A 10 -8.11 -25.75 6.64
N GLN A 11 -8.38 -24.56 6.13
CA GLN A 11 -9.54 -24.31 5.27
C GLN A 11 -9.46 -25.20 4.02
N MET A 12 -10.63 -25.65 3.56
CA MET A 12 -10.74 -26.47 2.37
C MET A 12 -10.60 -25.61 1.11
N ALA A 13 -9.98 -26.16 0.06
CA ALA A 13 -9.93 -25.49 -1.23
C ALA A 13 -11.33 -25.46 -1.87
N SER A 14 -11.67 -24.35 -2.54
CA SER A 14 -12.98 -24.18 -3.19
C SER A 14 -13.32 -25.32 -4.16
N ALA A 15 -12.34 -25.77 -4.95
CA ALA A 15 -12.53 -26.91 -5.87
C ALA A 15 -12.96 -28.20 -5.14
N THR A 16 -12.40 -28.49 -3.97
CA THR A 16 -12.78 -29.65 -3.15
C THR A 16 -14.20 -29.52 -2.61
N ILE A 17 -14.60 -28.32 -2.21
CA ILE A 17 -15.98 -28.05 -1.77
C ILE A 17 -16.94 -28.24 -2.95
N THR A 18 -16.65 -27.68 -4.12
CA THR A 18 -17.47 -27.85 -5.32
C THR A 18 -17.65 -29.32 -5.68
N GLU A 19 -16.56 -30.09 -5.75
CA GLU A 19 -16.61 -31.51 -6.08
C GLU A 19 -17.46 -32.30 -5.05
N HIS A 20 -17.32 -31.95 -3.77
CA HIS A 20 -18.09 -32.61 -2.72
C HIS A 20 -19.58 -32.27 -2.78
N LEU A 21 -19.94 -31.00 -2.98
CA LEU A 21 -21.34 -30.57 -3.14
C LEU A 21 -22.00 -31.21 -4.37
N GLN A 22 -21.30 -31.29 -5.50
CA GLN A 22 -21.80 -31.97 -6.70
C GLN A 22 -22.11 -33.44 -6.43
N LYS A 23 -21.23 -34.15 -5.71
CA LYS A 23 -21.48 -35.55 -5.32
C LYS A 23 -22.71 -35.70 -4.44
N ILE A 24 -22.90 -34.81 -3.46
CA ILE A 24 -24.06 -34.84 -2.56
C ILE A 24 -25.35 -34.61 -3.36
N LEU A 25 -25.40 -33.56 -4.18
CA LEU A 25 -26.60 -33.23 -4.96
C LEU A 25 -26.95 -34.31 -5.99
N GLN A 26 -25.95 -34.97 -6.58
CA GLN A 26 -26.16 -36.13 -7.45
C GLN A 26 -26.76 -37.32 -6.68
N GLN A 27 -26.30 -37.59 -5.46
CA GLN A 27 -26.81 -38.67 -4.62
C GLN A 27 -28.25 -38.40 -4.15
N GLU A 28 -28.56 -37.15 -3.81
CA GLU A 28 -29.90 -36.70 -3.41
C GLU A 28 -30.85 -36.46 -4.60
N GLN A 29 -30.37 -36.67 -5.84
CA GLN A 29 -31.12 -36.47 -7.08
C GLN A 29 -31.71 -35.06 -7.25
N ILE A 30 -30.99 -34.04 -6.77
CA ILE A 30 -31.39 -32.63 -6.87
C ILE A 30 -30.79 -32.05 -8.17
N PRO A 31 -31.59 -31.46 -9.08
CA PRO A 31 -31.06 -30.77 -10.25
C PRO A 31 -30.23 -29.55 -9.86
N PHE A 32 -29.04 -29.39 -10.46
CA PHE A 32 -28.17 -28.25 -10.18
C PHE A 32 -27.38 -27.79 -11.41
N GLU A 33 -26.97 -26.52 -11.38
CA GLU A 33 -26.04 -25.92 -12.34
C GLU A 33 -24.62 -25.82 -11.74
N SER A 34 -23.59 -26.18 -12.52
CA SER A 34 -22.20 -26.14 -12.04
C SER A 34 -21.77 -24.75 -11.57
N SER A 35 -22.20 -23.70 -12.26
CA SER A 35 -21.94 -22.30 -11.90
C SER A 35 -22.54 -21.92 -10.55
N ALA A 36 -23.74 -22.40 -10.22
CA ALA A 36 -24.38 -22.19 -8.93
C ALA A 36 -23.56 -22.80 -7.77
N ILE A 37 -23.01 -24.00 -7.97
CA ILE A 37 -22.16 -24.67 -6.97
C ILE A 37 -20.84 -23.93 -6.77
N HIS A 38 -20.26 -23.38 -7.84
CA HIS A 38 -19.06 -22.53 -7.72
C HIS A 38 -19.33 -21.27 -6.89
N LEU A 39 -20.50 -20.64 -7.04
CA LEU A 39 -20.90 -19.47 -6.23
C LEU A 39 -21.02 -19.85 -4.74
N ILE A 40 -21.69 -20.96 -4.43
CA ILE A 40 -21.83 -21.45 -3.04
C ILE A 40 -20.46 -21.78 -2.44
N ALA A 41 -19.61 -22.50 -3.17
CA ALA A 41 -18.27 -22.86 -2.70
C ALA A 41 -17.39 -21.63 -2.42
N ARG A 42 -17.51 -20.58 -3.24
CA ARG A 42 -16.84 -19.29 -3.01
C ARG A 42 -17.40 -18.59 -1.78
N ALA A 43 -18.72 -18.51 -1.64
CA ALA A 43 -19.37 -17.86 -0.48
C ALA A 43 -19.05 -18.55 0.85
N ALA A 44 -18.83 -19.87 0.84
CA ALA A 44 -18.50 -20.66 2.01
C ALA A 44 -17.09 -20.45 2.58
N ASN A 45 -16.19 -19.72 1.88
CA ASN A 45 -14.85 -19.35 2.35
C ASN A 45 -14.05 -20.50 3.01
N GLY A 46 -14.11 -21.70 2.43
CA GLY A 46 -13.35 -22.86 2.90
C GLY A 46 -13.98 -23.65 4.05
N SER A 47 -15.21 -23.30 4.46
CA SER A 47 -16.00 -24.01 5.48
C SER A 47 -17.03 -24.93 4.83
N MET A 48 -16.86 -26.25 5.01
CA MET A 48 -17.81 -27.23 4.47
C MET A 48 -19.21 -27.12 5.10
N ARG A 49 -19.28 -26.69 6.37
CA ARG A 49 -20.56 -26.50 7.07
C ARG A 49 -21.35 -25.35 6.46
N ASP A 50 -20.69 -24.23 6.18
CA ASP A 50 -21.35 -23.07 5.59
C ASP A 50 -21.75 -23.38 4.16
N ALA A 51 -20.90 -24.10 3.41
CA ALA A 51 -21.25 -24.61 2.07
C ALA A 51 -22.54 -25.42 2.09
N LEU A 52 -22.67 -26.43 2.97
CA LEU A 52 -23.90 -27.22 3.08
C LEU A 52 -25.10 -26.36 3.50
N SER A 53 -24.91 -25.47 4.48
CA SER A 53 -25.98 -24.57 4.96
C SER A 53 -26.50 -23.64 3.85
N LEU A 54 -25.61 -23.14 2.99
CA LEU A 54 -25.95 -22.33 1.83
C LEU A 54 -26.60 -23.18 0.72
N THR A 55 -26.16 -24.42 0.53
CA THR A 55 -26.81 -25.35 -0.41
C THR A 55 -28.25 -25.66 0.02
N ASP A 56 -28.49 -25.93 1.30
CA ASP A 56 -29.84 -26.17 1.81
C ASP A 56 -30.76 -24.95 1.61
N GLN A 57 -30.24 -23.75 1.84
CA GLN A 57 -30.96 -22.50 1.55
C GLN A 57 -31.26 -22.35 0.06
N ALA A 58 -30.30 -22.67 -0.81
CA ALA A 58 -30.47 -22.62 -2.26
C ALA A 58 -31.57 -23.58 -2.73
N ILE A 59 -31.59 -24.81 -2.21
CA ILE A 59 -32.62 -25.82 -2.53
C ILE A 59 -34.00 -25.32 -2.11
N ALA A 60 -34.11 -24.71 -0.93
CA ALA A 60 -35.38 -24.17 -0.44
C ALA A 60 -35.87 -22.99 -1.27
N TYR A 61 -34.95 -22.14 -1.76
CA TYR A 61 -35.27 -20.97 -2.58
C TYR A 61 -35.61 -21.35 -4.03
N GLY A 62 -34.94 -22.35 -4.58
CA GLY A 62 -35.09 -22.82 -5.96
C GLY A 62 -36.10 -23.94 -6.17
N ASN A 63 -37.07 -24.12 -5.26
CA ASN A 63 -38.11 -25.15 -5.35
C ASN A 63 -37.56 -26.56 -5.66
N GLN A 64 -36.59 -27.02 -4.88
CA GLN A 64 -35.93 -28.33 -5.04
C GLN A 64 -34.96 -28.43 -6.23
N SER A 65 -34.50 -27.32 -6.78
CA SER A 65 -33.35 -27.26 -7.67
C SER A 65 -32.38 -26.14 -7.26
N VAL A 66 -31.16 -26.18 -7.79
CA VAL A 66 -30.09 -25.21 -7.49
C VAL A 66 -29.66 -24.53 -8.78
N HIS A 67 -30.32 -23.41 -9.11
CA HIS A 67 -30.01 -22.59 -10.28
C HIS A 67 -29.12 -21.40 -9.94
N GLU A 68 -28.30 -20.97 -10.89
CA GLU A 68 -27.33 -19.88 -10.69
C GLU A 68 -28.01 -18.54 -10.36
N ALA A 69 -29.10 -18.21 -11.05
CA ALA A 69 -29.81 -16.95 -10.86
C ALA A 69 -30.39 -16.82 -9.45
N GLU A 70 -30.97 -17.90 -8.94
CA GLU A 70 -31.57 -17.98 -7.61
C GLU A 70 -30.51 -17.93 -6.52
N VAL A 71 -29.43 -18.69 -6.67
CA VAL A 71 -28.28 -18.68 -5.74
C VAL A 71 -27.63 -17.30 -5.70
N ARG A 72 -27.47 -16.64 -6.86
CA ARG A 72 -26.93 -15.28 -6.94
C ARG A 72 -27.82 -14.30 -6.19
N SER A 73 -29.13 -14.36 -6.39
CA SER A 73 -30.10 -13.53 -5.67
C SER A 73 -30.07 -13.80 -4.16
N MET A 74 -29.98 -15.05 -3.74
CA MET A 74 -29.95 -15.47 -2.34
C MET A 74 -28.70 -14.97 -1.62
N LEU A 75 -27.52 -15.13 -2.24
CA LEU A 75 -26.24 -14.74 -1.66
C LEU A 75 -26.02 -13.21 -1.67
N GLY A 76 -26.93 -12.44 -2.29
CA GLY A 76 -26.68 -11.03 -2.59
C GLY A 76 -25.44 -10.84 -3.46
N ALA A 77 -25.04 -11.88 -4.20
CA ALA A 77 -23.86 -11.87 -5.02
C ALA A 77 -24.11 -10.96 -6.21
N ILE A 78 -23.17 -10.06 -6.44
CA ILE A 78 -23.31 -9.03 -7.47
C ILE A 78 -23.25 -9.73 -8.82
N ASP A 79 -24.17 -9.37 -9.71
CA ASP A 79 -24.03 -9.77 -11.10
C ASP A 79 -22.74 -9.14 -11.62
N GLN A 80 -21.77 -9.99 -11.97
CA GLN A 80 -20.46 -9.53 -12.41
C GLN A 80 -20.56 -8.63 -13.64
N SER A 81 -21.67 -8.70 -14.41
CA SER A 81 -21.97 -7.78 -15.50
C SER A 81 -21.79 -6.31 -15.10
N TYR A 82 -22.24 -5.92 -13.90
CA TYR A 82 -22.04 -4.56 -13.39
C TYR A 82 -20.57 -4.18 -13.24
N LEU A 83 -19.72 -5.12 -12.81
CA LEU A 83 -18.30 -4.87 -12.62
C LEU A 83 -17.59 -4.72 -13.97
N TYR A 84 -17.92 -5.59 -14.94
CA TYR A 84 -17.42 -5.47 -16.31
C TYR A 84 -17.84 -4.13 -16.94
N GLU A 85 -19.11 -3.75 -16.81
CA GLU A 85 -19.63 -2.48 -17.32
C GLU A 85 -19.00 -1.25 -16.63
N ILE A 86 -18.72 -1.33 -15.33
CA ILE A 86 -17.97 -0.30 -14.59
C ILE A 86 -16.55 -0.18 -15.13
N ILE A 87 -15.85 -1.29 -15.37
CA ILE A 87 -14.50 -1.26 -15.95
C ILE A 87 -14.54 -0.66 -17.35
N ASP A 88 -15.47 -1.09 -18.20
CA ASP A 88 -15.62 -0.52 -19.56
C ASP A 88 -15.89 0.99 -19.51
N ALA A 89 -16.78 1.45 -18.64
CA ALA A 89 -17.05 2.88 -18.47
C ALA A 89 -15.85 3.66 -17.91
N LEU A 90 -15.02 3.05 -17.05
CA LEU A 90 -13.75 3.63 -16.59
C LEU A 90 -12.76 3.79 -17.74
N LEU A 91 -12.67 2.82 -18.65
CA LEU A 91 -11.77 2.88 -19.81
C LEU A 91 -12.24 3.89 -20.86
N GLU A 92 -13.55 4.02 -21.03
CA GLU A 92 -14.16 5.04 -21.87
C GLU A 92 -14.13 6.45 -21.23
N GLN A 93 -13.62 6.58 -19.99
CA GLN A 93 -13.61 7.83 -19.22
C GLN A 93 -15.02 8.43 -19.04
N ASN A 94 -16.04 7.57 -18.96
CA ASN A 94 -17.44 7.96 -18.96
C ASN A 94 -18.00 8.01 -17.53
N GLY A 95 -17.82 9.15 -16.87
CA GLY A 95 -18.34 9.37 -15.51
C GLY A 95 -19.87 9.29 -15.41
N THR A 96 -20.60 9.70 -16.45
CA THR A 96 -22.06 9.61 -16.46
C THR A 96 -22.53 8.17 -16.43
N ALA A 97 -21.91 7.29 -17.23
CA ALA A 97 -22.22 5.87 -17.23
C ALA A 97 -21.91 5.21 -15.87
N LEU A 98 -20.79 5.57 -15.22
CA LEU A 98 -20.45 5.04 -13.90
C LEU A 98 -21.49 5.38 -12.83
N ILE A 99 -21.91 6.65 -12.77
CA ILE A 99 -22.93 7.07 -11.80
C ILE A 99 -24.27 6.40 -12.10
N GLU A 100 -24.62 6.25 -13.37
CA GLU A 100 -25.84 5.54 -13.75
C GLU A 100 -25.80 4.05 -13.34
N LYS A 101 -24.64 3.40 -13.47
CA LYS A 101 -24.45 2.02 -12.99
C LYS A 101 -24.53 1.93 -11.47
N ALA A 102 -23.90 2.85 -10.75
CA ALA A 102 -24.04 2.93 -9.29
C ALA A 102 -25.50 3.07 -8.85
N LYS A 103 -26.31 3.91 -9.54
CA LYS A 103 -27.74 4.04 -9.27
C LYS A 103 -28.52 2.75 -9.53
N GLN A 104 -28.20 2.03 -10.61
CA GLN A 104 -28.84 0.75 -10.92
C GLN A 104 -28.52 -0.30 -9.85
N MET A 105 -27.31 -0.29 -9.31
CA MET A 105 -26.90 -1.14 -8.20
C MET A 105 -27.63 -0.76 -6.90
N ASP A 106 -27.74 0.53 -6.60
CA ASP A 106 -28.45 1.06 -5.44
C ASP A 106 -29.94 0.67 -5.46
N ALA A 107 -30.59 0.80 -6.62
CA ALA A 107 -31.99 0.42 -6.82
C ALA A 107 -32.26 -1.08 -6.58
N ARG A 108 -31.22 -1.92 -6.65
CA ARG A 108 -31.27 -3.35 -6.34
C ARG A 108 -30.74 -3.67 -4.94
N SER A 109 -30.43 -2.65 -4.14
CA SER A 109 -29.88 -2.76 -2.78
C SER A 109 -28.62 -3.62 -2.72
N ILE A 110 -27.77 -3.49 -3.74
CA ILE A 110 -26.48 -4.19 -3.79
C ILE A 110 -25.53 -3.57 -2.75
N SER A 111 -24.81 -4.42 -2.01
CA SER A 111 -23.77 -3.95 -1.08
C SER A 111 -22.58 -3.35 -1.84
N PHE A 112 -22.30 -2.08 -1.60
CA PHE A 112 -21.18 -1.39 -2.23
C PHE A 112 -19.82 -1.82 -1.67
N GLU A 113 -19.76 -2.24 -0.40
CA GLU A 113 -18.54 -2.83 0.17
C GLU A 113 -18.18 -4.14 -0.54
N ALA A 114 -19.17 -5.02 -0.75
CA ALA A 114 -19.01 -6.25 -1.51
C ALA A 114 -18.62 -5.95 -2.97
N ALA A 115 -19.23 -4.92 -3.59
CA ALA A 115 -18.90 -4.48 -4.94
C ALA A 115 -17.44 -4.09 -5.09
N LEU A 116 -16.90 -3.31 -4.15
CA LEU A 116 -15.48 -2.91 -4.17
C LEU A 116 -14.55 -4.10 -3.92
N ASN A 117 -14.96 -5.07 -3.09
CA ASN A 117 -14.21 -6.31 -2.91
C ASN A 117 -14.15 -7.12 -4.21
N ASP A 118 -15.29 -7.32 -4.88
CA ASP A 118 -15.35 -8.09 -6.11
C ASP A 118 -14.67 -7.37 -7.28
N LEU A 119 -14.77 -6.03 -7.34
CA LEU A 119 -14.01 -5.21 -8.28
C LEU A 119 -12.50 -5.39 -8.07
N ALA A 120 -12.02 -5.33 -6.84
CA ALA A 120 -10.61 -5.57 -6.52
C ALA A 120 -10.18 -7.00 -6.92
N ALA A 121 -11.03 -8.00 -6.69
CA ALA A 121 -10.76 -9.38 -7.09
C ALA A 121 -10.70 -9.55 -8.62
N LEU A 122 -11.58 -8.87 -9.36
CA LEU A 122 -11.59 -8.87 -10.83
C LEU A 122 -10.33 -8.19 -11.39
N LEU A 123 -9.98 -7.01 -10.90
CA LEU A 123 -8.76 -6.29 -11.29
C LEU A 123 -7.50 -7.12 -11.02
N HIS A 124 -7.46 -7.82 -9.88
CA HIS A 124 -6.37 -8.74 -9.56
C HIS A 124 -6.29 -9.93 -10.54
N GLN A 125 -7.43 -10.53 -10.92
CA GLN A 125 -7.45 -11.58 -11.93
C GLN A 125 -6.91 -11.07 -13.27
N ILE A 126 -7.33 -9.89 -13.71
CA ILE A 126 -6.81 -9.26 -14.93
C ILE A 126 -5.29 -9.04 -14.82
N ALA A 127 -4.78 -8.63 -13.66
CA ALA A 127 -3.35 -8.40 -13.46
C ALA A 127 -2.53 -9.69 -13.55
N ILE A 128 -3.07 -10.80 -13.04
CA ILE A 128 -2.48 -12.13 -13.20
C ILE A 128 -2.45 -12.52 -14.68
N VAL A 129 -3.52 -12.27 -15.44
CA VAL A 129 -3.60 -12.58 -16.87
C VAL A 129 -2.56 -11.79 -17.66
N GLN A 130 -2.41 -10.49 -17.37
CA GLN A 130 -1.38 -9.64 -18.00
C GLN A 130 0.04 -10.14 -17.74
N SER A 131 0.31 -10.58 -16.51
CA SER A 131 1.65 -11.01 -16.10
C SER A 131 1.96 -12.45 -16.53
N ILE A 132 0.93 -13.31 -16.54
CA ILE A 132 1.03 -14.75 -16.79
C ILE A 132 -0.13 -15.14 -17.72
N PRO A 133 0.02 -15.02 -19.04
CA PRO A 133 -1.07 -15.27 -20.01
C PRO A 133 -1.63 -16.70 -19.98
N ASN A 134 -0.83 -17.67 -19.52
CA ASN A 134 -1.21 -19.09 -19.40
C ASN A 134 -1.78 -19.46 -18.02
N SER A 135 -2.06 -18.49 -17.14
CA SER A 135 -2.60 -18.73 -15.79
C SER A 135 -4.06 -19.17 -15.78
N LEU A 136 -4.85 -18.76 -16.78
CA LEU A 136 -6.26 -19.10 -16.88
C LEU A 136 -6.43 -20.52 -17.44
N ALA A 137 -7.32 -21.31 -16.82
CA ALA A 137 -7.76 -22.56 -17.43
C ALA A 137 -8.50 -22.29 -18.74
N GLN A 138 -8.45 -23.24 -19.67
CA GLN A 138 -9.03 -23.08 -21.01
C GLN A 138 -10.56 -23.10 -21.00
N ASP A 139 -11.15 -23.76 -20.00
CA ASP A 139 -12.60 -24.01 -19.90
C ASP A 139 -13.35 -22.94 -19.07
N LEU A 140 -12.69 -21.85 -18.70
CA LEU A 140 -13.33 -20.75 -17.97
C LEU A 140 -14.25 -19.95 -18.90
N PRO A 141 -15.56 -19.80 -18.59
CA PRO A 141 -16.49 -19.03 -19.42
C PRO A 141 -16.08 -17.56 -19.59
N GLU A 142 -15.55 -16.96 -18.53
CA GLU A 142 -15.14 -15.55 -18.48
C GLU A 142 -13.77 -15.28 -19.12
N ARG A 143 -13.07 -16.33 -19.59
CA ARG A 143 -11.71 -16.23 -20.11
C ARG A 143 -11.59 -15.16 -21.21
N THR A 144 -12.50 -15.17 -22.16
CA THR A 144 -12.46 -14.23 -23.31
C THR A 144 -12.62 -12.78 -22.86
N ALA A 145 -13.53 -12.52 -21.90
CA ALA A 145 -13.73 -11.18 -21.35
C ALA A 145 -12.50 -10.70 -20.57
N LEU A 146 -11.92 -11.56 -19.73
CA LEU A 146 -10.70 -11.27 -18.97
C LEU A 146 -9.50 -10.98 -19.88
N MET A 147 -9.31 -11.77 -20.94
CA MET A 147 -8.24 -11.53 -21.92
C MET A 147 -8.44 -10.20 -22.66
N THR A 148 -9.68 -9.90 -23.07
CA THR A 148 -10.01 -8.63 -23.73
C THR A 148 -9.72 -7.42 -22.83
N LEU A 149 -10.06 -7.50 -21.54
CA LEU A 149 -9.73 -6.44 -20.59
C LEU A 149 -8.22 -6.36 -20.31
N ALA A 150 -7.55 -7.51 -20.19
CA ALA A 150 -6.10 -7.55 -20.01
C ALA A 150 -5.34 -6.84 -21.15
N ASP A 151 -5.85 -6.92 -22.38
CA ASP A 151 -5.26 -6.23 -23.53
C ASP A 151 -5.60 -4.73 -23.59
N LYS A 152 -6.78 -4.33 -23.10
CA LYS A 152 -7.26 -2.93 -23.15
C LYS A 152 -6.68 -2.03 -22.04
N ILE A 153 -6.43 -2.59 -20.85
CA ILE A 153 -6.02 -1.81 -19.67
C ILE A 153 -4.50 -1.78 -19.58
N SER A 154 -3.87 -0.62 -19.42
CA SER A 154 -2.43 -0.58 -19.15
C SER A 154 -2.11 -1.10 -17.74
N ALA A 155 -0.98 -1.78 -17.57
CA ALA A 155 -0.59 -2.38 -16.28
C ALA A 155 -0.55 -1.34 -15.14
N ASP A 156 -0.08 -0.12 -15.41
CA ASP A 156 -0.02 0.97 -14.43
C ASP A 156 -1.44 1.42 -14.01
N THR A 157 -2.35 1.56 -14.98
CA THR A 157 -3.75 1.93 -14.70
C THR A 157 -4.45 0.83 -13.90
N LEU A 158 -4.18 -0.43 -14.23
CA LEU A 158 -4.76 -1.57 -13.54
C LEU A 158 -4.34 -1.61 -12.07
N GLN A 159 -3.05 -1.40 -11.78
CA GLN A 159 -2.53 -1.33 -10.41
C GLN A 159 -3.13 -0.15 -9.64
N LEU A 160 -3.27 1.00 -10.29
CA LEU A 160 -3.93 2.17 -9.70
C LEU A 160 -5.38 1.88 -9.33
N TYR A 161 -6.17 1.33 -10.25
CA TYR A 161 -7.58 0.97 -10.00
C TYR A 161 -7.70 -0.06 -8.88
N TYR A 162 -6.82 -1.05 -8.84
CA TYR A 162 -6.78 -2.05 -7.77
C TYR A 162 -6.53 -1.38 -6.42
N GLN A 163 -5.54 -0.49 -6.34
CA GLN A 163 -5.21 0.26 -5.13
C GLN A 163 -6.35 1.16 -4.66
N ILE A 164 -6.99 1.87 -5.60
CA ILE A 164 -8.15 2.74 -5.29
C ILE A 164 -9.33 1.89 -4.79
N SER A 165 -9.58 0.71 -5.36
CA SER A 165 -10.65 -0.21 -4.94
C SER A 165 -10.46 -0.64 -3.48
N ILE A 166 -9.24 -1.05 -3.11
CA ILE A 166 -8.92 -1.47 -1.74
C ILE A 166 -9.08 -0.31 -0.75
N LEU A 167 -8.57 0.87 -1.09
CA LEU A 167 -8.69 2.06 -0.25
C LEU A 167 -10.15 2.49 -0.10
N GLY A 168 -10.89 2.50 -1.20
CA GLY A 168 -12.33 2.79 -1.20
C GLY A 168 -13.10 1.85 -0.29
N ARG A 169 -12.83 0.54 -0.34
CA ARG A 169 -13.47 -0.44 0.54
C ARG A 169 -13.12 -0.21 2.01
N ARG A 170 -11.85 0.05 2.32
CA ARG A 170 -11.42 0.33 3.70
C ARG A 170 -12.11 1.57 4.27
N ASP A 171 -12.29 2.59 3.43
CA ASP A 171 -12.77 3.91 3.85
C ASP A 171 -14.29 4.08 3.65
N ILE A 172 -15.01 3.08 3.11
CA ILE A 172 -16.43 3.21 2.75
C ILE A 172 -17.31 3.51 3.97
N GLY A 173 -17.01 2.90 5.12
CA GLY A 173 -17.72 3.16 6.38
C GLY A 173 -17.43 4.52 7.00
N LEU A 174 -16.47 5.28 6.47
CA LEU A 174 -16.17 6.66 6.87
C LEU A 174 -16.90 7.70 6.00
N ALA A 175 -17.52 7.28 4.91
CA ALA A 175 -18.28 8.15 4.03
C ALA A 175 -19.63 8.53 4.65
N PRO A 176 -20.29 9.62 4.19
CA PRO A 176 -21.62 10.02 4.67
C PRO A 176 -22.68 8.90 4.54
N ASP A 177 -22.59 8.14 3.46
CA ASP A 177 -23.37 6.95 3.16
C ASP A 177 -22.57 6.04 2.19
N GLU A 178 -22.96 4.77 2.07
CA GLU A 178 -22.23 3.79 1.23
C GLU A 178 -22.21 4.19 -0.26
N TYR A 179 -23.32 4.76 -0.76
CA TYR A 179 -23.45 5.18 -2.14
C TYR A 179 -22.47 6.33 -2.45
N ALA A 180 -22.37 7.32 -1.58
CA ALA A 180 -21.39 8.40 -1.67
C ALA A 180 -19.95 7.85 -1.61
N GLY A 181 -19.66 6.90 -0.72
CA GLY A 181 -18.35 6.26 -0.63
C GLY A 181 -17.96 5.51 -1.91
N PHE A 182 -18.89 4.77 -2.48
CA PHE A 182 -18.70 4.04 -3.73
C PHE A 182 -18.49 4.97 -4.92
N THR A 183 -19.39 5.93 -5.12
CA THR A 183 -19.33 6.87 -6.24
C THR A 183 -18.06 7.75 -6.17
N MET A 184 -17.65 8.20 -4.98
CA MET A 184 -16.38 8.92 -4.81
C MET A 184 -15.16 8.05 -5.14
N THR A 185 -15.23 6.75 -4.85
CA THR A 185 -14.18 5.79 -5.21
C THR A 185 -14.06 5.66 -6.73
N LEU A 186 -15.19 5.54 -7.45
CA LEU A 186 -15.22 5.49 -8.92
C LEU A 186 -14.73 6.81 -9.56
N LEU A 187 -15.19 7.95 -9.04
CA LEU A 187 -14.74 9.26 -9.51
C LEU A 187 -13.24 9.46 -9.27
N ARG A 188 -12.69 8.91 -8.18
CA ARG A 188 -11.24 8.90 -7.94
C ARG A 188 -10.50 8.07 -8.98
N MET A 189 -11.02 6.90 -9.37
CA MET A 189 -10.41 6.11 -10.45
C MET A 189 -10.36 6.90 -11.76
N LEU A 190 -11.45 7.58 -12.14
CA LEU A 190 -11.45 8.46 -13.32
C LEU A 190 -10.43 9.58 -13.20
N ALA A 191 -10.43 10.32 -12.08
CA ALA A 191 -9.60 11.51 -11.91
C ALA A 191 -8.09 11.23 -11.93
N PHE A 192 -7.67 10.03 -11.51
CA PHE A 192 -6.25 9.66 -11.37
C PHE A 192 -5.71 8.76 -12.47
N THR A 193 -6.50 8.45 -13.51
CA THR A 193 -5.99 7.70 -14.65
C THR A 193 -4.80 8.41 -15.30
N PRO A 194 -3.63 7.74 -15.44
CA PRO A 194 -2.48 8.31 -16.12
C PRO A 194 -2.85 8.53 -17.59
N SER A 195 -3.19 9.77 -17.92
CA SER A 195 -3.43 10.15 -19.30
C SER A 195 -2.11 10.08 -20.06
N GLU A 196 -2.03 9.27 -21.12
CA GLU A 196 -0.98 9.39 -22.14
C GLU A 196 -1.02 10.74 -22.90
N LYS A 197 -1.83 11.70 -22.47
CA LYS A 197 -1.87 13.07 -22.97
C LYS A 197 -0.90 13.97 -22.20
N VAL A 198 0.39 13.67 -22.26
CA VAL A 198 1.44 14.70 -22.24
C VAL A 198 1.83 14.98 -23.68
N THR A 199 0.88 15.51 -24.46
CA THR A 199 1.11 16.33 -25.66
C THR A 199 -0.23 16.94 -26.04
N GLN A 200 -0.53 18.09 -25.46
CA GLN A 200 -1.22 19.22 -26.09
C GLN A 200 -1.32 20.32 -25.03
N GLU A 201 -0.16 20.96 -24.81
CA GLU A 201 -0.19 22.37 -24.43
C GLU A 201 -1.02 23.13 -25.46
N LYS A 202 -1.84 24.03 -24.93
CA LYS A 202 -2.72 24.94 -25.64
C LYS A 202 -1.98 25.70 -26.74
N SER A 203 -2.12 25.27 -27.99
CA SER A 203 -1.97 26.16 -29.13
C SER A 203 -3.22 27.03 -29.26
N MET A 204 -3.24 28.15 -28.54
CA MET A 204 -4.00 29.33 -28.96
C MET A 204 -3.02 30.40 -29.44
N THR A 205 -3.00 30.52 -30.76
CA THR A 205 -2.55 31.59 -31.65
C THR A 205 -2.34 32.97 -31.02
N ASN A 206 -1.16 33.55 -31.28
CA ASN A 206 -1.11 34.86 -31.94
C ASN A 206 0.18 34.99 -32.77
N ALA A 207 -0.02 34.99 -34.09
CA ALA A 207 0.98 35.33 -35.08
C ALA A 207 1.02 36.85 -35.28
N ILE A 208 2.23 37.44 -35.26
CA ILE A 208 2.58 38.60 -36.08
C ILE A 208 4.00 38.37 -36.62
N PRO A 209 4.24 38.53 -37.93
CA PRO A 209 5.51 38.20 -38.59
C PRO A 209 6.47 39.39 -38.58
N LEU A 210 7.78 39.13 -38.44
CA LEU A 210 8.83 40.06 -38.85
C LEU A 210 10.01 39.29 -39.43
N THR A 211 10.09 39.36 -40.76
CA THR A 211 11.27 39.32 -41.62
C THR A 211 12.51 39.94 -40.95
N ASN A 212 13.65 39.24 -40.92
CA ASN A 212 14.81 39.58 -41.78
C ASN A 212 16.01 38.60 -41.66
N THR A 213 16.54 38.26 -42.84
CA THR A 213 17.95 38.03 -43.21
C THR A 213 18.85 37.04 -42.45
N GLN A 214 19.08 35.91 -43.13
CA GLN A 214 20.37 35.34 -43.52
C GLN A 214 21.65 36.00 -42.97
N THR A 215 22.50 35.20 -42.34
CA THR A 215 23.90 35.06 -42.77
C THR A 215 24.49 33.74 -42.30
N SER A 216 24.81 32.92 -43.30
CA SER A 216 25.76 31.82 -43.27
C SER A 216 27.14 32.30 -42.83
N ASN A 217 27.78 31.60 -41.89
CA ASN A 217 29.17 31.22 -42.13
C ASN A 217 29.63 29.98 -41.35
N ASN A 218 30.53 29.29 -42.04
CA ASN A 218 30.96 27.91 -41.92
C ASN A 218 32.40 27.89 -41.39
N SER A 219 32.73 27.00 -40.46
CA SER A 219 34.09 26.47 -40.20
C SER A 219 33.94 25.24 -39.30
N LYS A 220 33.98 24.01 -39.84
CA LYS A 220 35.17 23.14 -40.00
C LYS A 220 36.09 23.18 -38.78
N ALA A 221 36.03 22.18 -37.91
CA ALA A 221 36.76 20.90 -38.01
C ALA A 221 38.25 21.07 -37.77
N ASP A 222 38.73 20.63 -36.59
CA ASP A 222 39.99 19.91 -36.54
C ASP A 222 39.94 18.78 -35.51
N THR A 223 40.56 17.69 -35.91
CA THR A 223 40.60 16.38 -35.28
C THR A 223 42.00 16.22 -34.69
N THR A 224 42.13 15.69 -33.47
CA THR A 224 43.39 15.04 -33.10
C THR A 224 43.12 13.87 -32.16
N GLN A 225 43.53 12.69 -32.62
CA GLN A 225 43.46 11.40 -31.94
C GLN A 225 44.66 11.20 -30.99
N ALA A 226 44.43 10.40 -29.92
CA ALA A 226 45.25 9.31 -29.34
C ALA A 226 46.78 9.52 -29.20
N SER A 227 47.48 9.36 -28.07
CA SER A 227 47.58 8.25 -27.07
C SER A 227 49.04 8.30 -26.47
N PRO A 228 49.54 7.46 -25.52
CA PRO A 228 48.92 6.58 -24.50
C PRO A 228 49.69 6.45 -23.13
N VAL A 229 49.20 5.51 -22.29
CA VAL A 229 49.83 4.66 -21.22
C VAL A 229 50.23 5.24 -19.83
N LYS A 230 49.57 4.76 -18.74
CA LYS A 230 50.09 3.72 -17.80
C LYS A 230 49.15 3.37 -16.63
N LYS A 231 48.93 2.05 -16.45
CA LYS A 231 48.46 1.35 -15.23
C LYS A 231 49.40 1.60 -14.04
N PRO A 232 48.94 1.38 -12.80
CA PRO A 232 49.30 0.12 -12.12
C PRO A 232 48.21 -0.49 -11.22
N GLN A 233 48.34 -1.81 -11.04
CA GLN A 233 47.57 -2.68 -10.14
C GLN A 233 48.57 -3.32 -9.16
N ALA A 234 48.22 -3.32 -7.86
CA ALA A 234 48.70 -4.12 -6.71
C ALA A 234 50.22 -4.23 -6.41
N PRO A 235 50.60 -4.33 -5.11
CA PRO A 235 50.93 -5.65 -4.59
C PRO A 235 50.55 -5.93 -3.12
N THR A 236 50.34 -7.22 -2.86
CA THR A 236 50.34 -7.94 -1.58
C THR A 236 51.77 -8.28 -1.15
N ALA A 237 52.11 -8.30 0.16
CA ALA A 237 52.93 -9.33 0.85
C ALA A 237 53.54 -8.89 2.22
N VAL A 238 53.03 -9.54 3.28
CA VAL A 238 53.65 -10.17 4.48
C VAL A 238 55.06 -9.80 5.04
N GLU A 239 55.03 -9.43 6.35
CA GLU A 239 55.85 -9.87 7.53
C GLU A 239 57.37 -9.55 7.63
N PRO A 240 58.03 -9.49 8.84
CA PRO A 240 57.73 -10.26 10.07
C PRO A 240 58.06 -9.64 11.50
N VAL A 241 57.57 -10.30 12.59
CA VAL A 241 58.02 -10.48 14.02
C VAL A 241 58.71 -9.35 14.86
N MET A 242 58.66 -9.20 16.20
CA MET A 242 58.20 -9.96 17.40
C MET A 242 58.36 -9.08 18.67
N HIS A 243 57.37 -8.98 19.55
CA HIS A 243 57.52 -9.27 21.00
C HIS A 243 56.15 -9.45 21.69
N GLN A 244 55.97 -10.66 22.22
CA GLN A 244 54.91 -11.19 23.09
C GLN A 244 55.05 -10.57 24.50
N ALA A 245 54.17 -10.66 25.49
CA ALA A 245 52.94 -11.41 25.78
C ALA A 245 52.13 -10.51 26.77
N THR A 246 50.81 -10.57 26.87
CA THR A 246 50.11 -11.57 27.67
C THR A 246 48.68 -11.79 27.18
N LEU A 247 48.33 -13.06 27.04
CA LEU A 247 46.98 -13.57 26.87
C LEU A 247 46.15 -13.29 28.13
N GLU A 248 44.94 -12.77 27.96
CA GLU A 248 43.73 -13.38 28.55
C GLU A 248 42.44 -12.85 27.90
N ASN A 249 41.51 -13.77 27.74
CA ASN A 249 40.31 -13.75 26.88
C ASN A 249 39.31 -12.60 27.12
N ASN A 250 39.05 -11.89 26.04
CA ASN A 250 37.75 -11.73 25.36
C ASN A 250 36.49 -12.33 26.08
N ILE A 251 35.62 -11.47 26.60
CA ILE A 251 34.25 -11.17 26.11
C ILE A 251 33.93 -9.77 26.67
N ALA A 252 34.15 -8.72 25.87
CA ALA A 252 33.68 -7.38 26.21
C ALA A 252 32.18 -7.28 25.91
N VAL A 253 31.39 -7.29 26.98
CA VAL A 253 29.98 -6.94 27.00
C VAL A 253 29.80 -5.58 26.32
N SER A 254 28.95 -5.50 25.30
CA SER A 254 28.51 -4.24 24.71
C SER A 254 27.73 -3.44 25.77
N ALA A 255 28.46 -2.64 26.54
CA ALA A 255 27.90 -1.68 27.47
C ALA A 255 27.07 -0.66 26.67
N PHE A 256 25.80 -0.50 27.06
CA PHE A 256 24.93 0.52 26.51
C PHE A 256 25.49 1.91 26.82
N ASP A 257 25.67 2.74 25.79
CA ASP A 257 26.33 4.05 25.84
C ASP A 257 25.41 5.20 26.32
N GLY A 258 24.18 4.87 26.75
CA GLY A 258 23.18 5.86 27.18
C GLY A 258 22.48 6.57 26.02
N ASN A 259 22.81 6.27 24.76
CA ASN A 259 22.24 6.95 23.61
C ASN A 259 20.94 6.28 23.13
N TRP A 260 19.85 6.57 23.83
CA TRP A 260 18.52 6.04 23.53
C TRP A 260 18.06 6.35 22.10
N ARG A 261 18.41 7.52 21.57
CA ARG A 261 18.01 7.94 20.22
C ARG A 261 18.65 7.06 19.14
N ASN A 262 19.97 6.88 19.20
CA ASN A 262 20.69 6.03 18.25
C ASN A 262 20.22 4.58 18.33
N LEU A 263 19.92 4.12 19.56
CA LEU A 263 19.40 2.79 19.81
C LEU A 263 18.04 2.56 19.11
N VAL A 264 17.12 3.53 19.19
CA VAL A 264 15.78 3.46 18.57
C VAL A 264 15.81 3.63 17.05
N GLU A 265 16.69 4.49 16.51
CA GLU A 265 16.72 4.80 15.08
C GLU A 265 17.51 3.77 14.25
N ASN A 266 18.63 3.25 14.77
CA ASN A 266 19.58 2.46 13.97
C ASN A 266 19.74 1.02 14.43
N ASN A 267 19.44 0.70 15.69
CA ASN A 267 19.86 -0.58 16.29
C ASN A 267 18.71 -1.52 16.68
N LEU A 268 17.49 -1.01 16.90
CA LEU A 268 16.33 -1.88 17.15
C LEU A 268 15.39 -2.02 15.96
N LYS A 269 15.00 -3.27 15.68
CA LYS A 269 13.92 -3.61 14.74
C LYS A 269 12.55 -3.38 15.39
N LEU A 270 12.19 -2.11 15.55
CA LEU A 270 10.93 -1.69 16.13
C LEU A 270 9.87 -1.66 15.02
N GLY A 271 9.01 -2.68 14.99
CA GLY A 271 7.79 -2.67 14.15
C GLY A 271 6.73 -1.77 14.78
N LEU A 272 5.66 -2.38 15.30
CA LEU A 272 4.57 -1.68 15.98
C LEU A 272 5.02 -0.88 17.22
N ALA A 273 6.13 -1.26 17.87
CA ALA A 273 6.69 -0.55 19.03
C ALA A 273 7.47 0.72 18.68
N ARG A 274 7.65 1.05 17.38
CA ARG A 274 8.43 2.22 16.94
C ARG A 274 7.81 3.54 17.38
N ALA A 275 6.48 3.64 17.27
CA ALA A 275 5.75 4.82 17.68
C ALA A 275 5.90 5.08 19.19
N LEU A 276 5.89 4.02 20.01
CA LEU A 276 6.15 4.17 21.45
C LEU A 276 7.61 4.58 21.69
N ALA A 277 8.57 3.88 21.09
CA ALA A 277 9.99 4.14 21.29
C ALA A 277 10.42 5.57 20.89
N GLN A 278 9.85 6.13 19.82
CA GLN A 278 10.11 7.50 19.37
C GLN A 278 9.46 8.59 20.24
N ASN A 279 8.38 8.23 20.95
CA ASN A 279 7.64 9.13 21.84
C ASN A 279 7.97 8.90 23.33
N CYS A 280 8.96 8.05 23.62
CA CYS A 280 9.53 7.85 24.95
C CYS A 280 10.88 8.55 25.06
N GLU A 281 11.09 9.26 26.16
CA GLU A 281 12.43 9.67 26.57
C GLU A 281 12.99 8.72 27.63
N MET A 282 14.30 8.48 27.61
CA MET A 282 14.94 7.72 28.67
C MET A 282 15.26 8.66 29.83
N VAL A 283 14.73 8.34 31.01
CA VAL A 283 15.00 9.09 32.24
C VAL A 283 16.20 8.53 32.97
N ASN A 284 16.30 7.20 33.03
CA ASN A 284 17.41 6.52 33.69
C ASN A 284 17.67 5.14 33.08
N TYR A 285 18.92 4.67 33.15
CA TYR A 285 19.29 3.31 32.77
C TYR A 285 20.30 2.72 33.74
N ASP A 286 20.06 1.47 34.12
CA ASP A 286 20.93 0.66 34.95
C ASP A 286 21.31 -0.63 34.19
N ALA A 287 22.12 -1.49 34.82
CA ALA A 287 22.48 -2.79 34.26
C ALA A 287 21.25 -3.67 33.94
N ASP A 288 20.18 -3.57 34.73
CA ASP A 288 19.01 -4.47 34.66
C ASP A 288 17.67 -3.75 34.47
N SER A 289 17.64 -2.42 34.41
CA SER A 289 16.41 -1.64 34.22
C SER A 289 16.60 -0.39 33.39
N ILE A 290 15.58 -0.04 32.59
CA ILE A 290 15.49 1.24 31.88
C ILE A 290 14.16 1.89 32.26
N THR A 291 14.21 3.14 32.70
CA THR A 291 13.02 3.94 32.96
C THR A 291 12.78 4.87 31.79
N LEU A 292 11.62 4.70 31.16
CA LEU A 292 11.16 5.46 30.01
C LEU A 292 9.99 6.34 30.43
N ARG A 293 10.00 7.60 29.99
CA ARG A 293 8.93 8.54 30.26
C ARG A 293 8.17 8.87 28.98
N VAL A 294 6.85 8.86 29.09
CA VAL A 294 5.92 9.13 27.98
C VAL A 294 5.13 10.39 28.31
N ALA A 295 5.01 11.30 27.34
CA ALA A 295 4.18 12.49 27.48
C ALA A 295 2.70 12.10 27.69
N GLU A 296 1.99 12.79 28.58
CA GLU A 296 0.58 12.50 28.89
C GLU A 296 -0.34 12.51 27.66
N ALA A 297 -0.08 13.40 26.70
CA ALA A 297 -0.79 13.46 25.41
C ALA A 297 -0.72 12.15 24.59
N GLN A 298 0.29 11.33 24.83
CA GLN A 298 0.56 10.07 24.13
C GLN A 298 0.34 8.84 25.00
N LYS A 299 -0.37 8.97 26.12
CA LYS A 299 -0.70 7.87 27.04
C LYS A 299 -1.33 6.65 26.34
N HIS A 300 -2.10 6.87 25.28
CA HIS A 300 -2.73 5.80 24.49
C HIS A 300 -1.70 4.89 23.76
N LEU A 301 -0.50 5.41 23.45
CA LEU A 301 0.59 4.62 22.86
C LEU A 301 1.32 3.76 23.90
N ALA A 302 1.26 4.12 25.19
CA ALA A 302 1.83 3.35 26.30
C ALA A 302 0.91 2.19 26.74
N SER A 303 0.24 1.52 25.80
CA SER A 303 -0.59 0.36 26.10
C SER A 303 0.28 -0.87 26.40
N PRO A 304 -0.21 -1.85 27.20
CA PRO A 304 0.57 -3.03 27.58
C PRO A 304 1.15 -3.81 26.38
N ASN A 305 0.41 -3.86 25.26
CA ASN A 305 0.82 -4.53 24.04
C ASN A 305 2.06 -3.87 23.38
N TYR A 306 2.13 -2.53 23.40
CA TYR A 306 3.30 -1.81 22.88
C TYR A 306 4.50 -1.90 23.83
N GLN A 307 4.25 -1.88 25.15
CA GLN A 307 5.29 -2.05 26.16
C GLN A 307 5.95 -3.44 26.09
N GLU A 308 5.15 -4.50 25.93
CA GLU A 308 5.66 -5.87 25.76
C GLU A 308 6.51 -6.01 24.50
N LYS A 309 6.06 -5.44 23.37
CA LYS A 309 6.82 -5.45 22.11
C LYS A 309 8.12 -4.67 22.20
N LEU A 310 8.13 -3.52 22.90
CA LEU A 310 9.33 -2.74 23.14
C LEU A 310 10.31 -3.51 24.05
N SER A 311 9.80 -4.14 25.12
CA SER A 311 10.61 -4.97 26.02
C SER A 311 11.25 -6.16 25.31
N SER A 312 10.49 -6.86 24.45
CA SER A 312 10.98 -7.98 23.65
C SER A 312 12.08 -7.55 22.68
N ALA A 313 11.90 -6.42 22.00
CA ALA A 313 12.89 -5.90 21.07
C ALA A 313 14.22 -5.50 21.78
N ILE A 314 14.12 -4.96 23.01
CA ILE A 314 15.29 -4.62 23.84
C ILE A 314 15.97 -5.87 24.38
N HIS A 315 15.21 -6.88 24.84
CA HIS A 315 15.77 -8.16 25.29
C HIS A 315 16.49 -8.88 24.17
N GLN A 316 15.93 -8.85 22.96
CA GLN A 316 16.55 -9.44 21.78
C GLN A 316 17.86 -8.72 21.41
N HIS A 317 17.92 -7.39 21.54
CA HIS A 317 19.11 -6.61 21.21
C HIS A 317 20.24 -6.77 22.24
N PHE A 318 19.92 -6.72 23.54
CA PHE A 318 20.93 -6.83 24.61
C PHE A 318 21.21 -8.26 25.07
N GLY A 319 20.45 -9.24 24.60
CA GLY A 319 20.59 -10.65 25.01
C GLY A 319 20.30 -10.91 26.49
N ARG A 320 19.74 -9.95 27.22
CA ARG A 320 19.45 -10.00 28.66
C ARG A 320 18.08 -9.41 28.96
N LYS A 321 17.46 -9.88 30.06
CA LYS A 321 16.15 -9.40 30.51
C LYS A 321 16.29 -8.06 31.23
N ILE A 322 16.06 -6.96 30.53
CA ILE A 322 16.02 -5.60 31.07
C ILE A 322 14.58 -5.24 31.47
N LYS A 323 14.34 -4.84 32.71
CA LYS A 323 13.00 -4.38 33.16
C LYS A 323 12.73 -2.96 32.66
N LEU A 324 11.65 -2.76 31.93
CA LEU A 324 11.21 -1.44 31.50
C LEU A 324 10.20 -0.88 32.49
N HIS A 325 10.48 0.30 33.05
CA HIS A 325 9.51 1.07 33.83
C HIS A 325 9.02 2.24 32.98
N PHE A 326 7.71 2.46 32.98
CA PHE A 326 7.09 3.55 32.22
C PHE A 326 6.51 4.57 33.19
N GLU A 327 6.99 5.81 33.10
CA GLU A 327 6.47 6.96 33.84
C GLU A 327 5.70 7.88 32.89
N ILE A 328 4.57 8.44 33.35
CA ILE A 328 3.78 9.39 32.57
C ILE A 328 3.96 10.76 33.21
N ASP A 329 4.45 11.73 32.43
CA ASP A 329 4.70 13.09 32.92
C ASP A 329 4.29 14.12 31.84
N GLN A 330 3.91 15.33 32.27
CA GLN A 330 3.42 16.40 31.38
C GLN A 330 4.54 17.12 30.62
N GLU A 331 5.76 17.11 31.15
CA GLU A 331 6.91 17.82 30.56
C GLU A 331 8.00 16.88 30.03
N ALA A 332 7.62 15.91 29.20
CA ALA A 332 8.61 15.07 28.51
C ALA A 332 9.25 15.81 27.33
N ASN A 333 10.58 15.93 27.31
CA ASN A 333 11.38 16.47 26.21
C ASN A 333 11.59 15.38 25.14
N THR A 334 10.48 14.97 24.54
CA THR A 334 10.49 13.86 23.58
C THR A 334 11.28 14.21 22.32
N PRO A 335 12.01 13.24 21.73
CA PRO A 335 12.67 13.41 20.44
C PRO A 335 11.73 13.87 19.31
N ALA A 336 10.44 13.53 19.39
CA ALA A 336 9.41 14.03 18.48
C ALA A 336 9.20 15.55 18.57
N LYS A 337 9.23 16.12 19.79
CA LYS A 337 9.16 17.57 20.02
C LYS A 337 10.41 18.27 19.51
N GLN A 338 11.60 17.69 19.72
CA GLN A 338 12.86 18.22 19.20
C GLN A 338 12.92 18.18 17.66
N ASN A 339 12.51 17.08 17.03
CA ASN A 339 12.47 16.98 15.57
C ASN A 339 11.40 17.90 14.94
N ALA A 340 10.29 18.13 15.62
CA ALA A 340 9.27 19.08 15.17
C ALA A 340 9.77 20.53 15.27
N ILE A 341 10.47 20.88 16.35
CA ILE A 341 11.10 22.20 16.52
C ILE A 341 12.20 22.40 15.48
N GLU A 342 13.07 21.42 15.24
CA GLU A 342 14.15 21.51 14.26
C GLU A 342 13.60 21.67 12.83
N LYS A 343 12.59 20.89 12.45
CA LYS A 343 11.90 21.06 11.15
C LYS A 343 11.24 22.43 11.02
N ALA A 344 10.56 22.91 12.08
CA ALA A 344 9.96 24.24 12.09
C ALA A 344 11.02 25.36 11.95
N THR A 345 12.19 25.17 12.57
CA THR A 345 13.31 26.13 12.49
C THR A 345 13.90 26.15 11.07
N ILE A 346 14.12 24.98 10.46
CA ILE A 346 14.59 24.86 9.08
C ILE A 346 13.58 25.49 8.11
N GLN A 347 12.29 25.26 8.31
CA GLN A 347 11.25 25.83 7.45
C GLN A 347 11.16 27.36 7.58
N SER A 348 11.20 27.89 8.81
CA SER A 348 11.21 29.34 9.04
C SER A 348 12.46 30.02 8.45
N ASN A 349 13.62 29.37 8.55
CA ASN A 349 14.85 29.86 7.92
C ASN A 349 14.76 29.85 6.39
N ALA A 350 14.18 28.82 5.79
CA ALA A 350 13.96 28.75 4.34
C ALA A 350 12.98 29.83 3.86
N GLU A 351 11.91 30.08 4.60
CA GLU A 351 10.95 31.16 4.32
C GLU A 351 11.61 32.54 4.41
N THR A 352 12.41 32.78 5.45
CA THR A 352 13.14 34.04 5.62
C THR A 352 14.18 34.25 4.52
N ALA A 353 14.91 33.21 4.13
CA ALA A 353 15.91 33.28 3.05
C ALA A 353 15.28 33.66 1.70
N ILE A 354 14.10 33.11 1.37
CA ILE A 354 13.38 33.44 0.13
C ILE A 354 12.81 34.85 0.18
N LEU A 355 12.33 35.31 1.34
CA LEU A 355 11.84 36.69 1.52
C LEU A 355 12.97 37.74 1.46
N GLN A 356 14.19 37.37 1.83
CA GLN A 356 15.38 38.23 1.79
C GLN A 356 16.16 38.10 0.48
N ASP A 357 15.75 37.23 -0.44
CA ASP A 357 16.40 37.07 -1.72
C ASP A 357 16.18 38.32 -2.60
N ASN A 358 17.27 38.97 -3.00
CA ASN A 358 17.25 40.19 -3.81
C ASN A 358 16.48 40.03 -5.13
N PHE A 359 16.47 38.83 -5.72
CA PHE A 359 15.75 38.53 -6.95
C PHE A 359 14.24 38.40 -6.70
N VAL A 360 13.85 37.76 -5.60
CA VAL A 360 12.44 37.63 -5.20
C VAL A 360 11.87 39.00 -4.81
N GLN A 361 12.64 39.83 -4.10
CA GLN A 361 12.25 41.21 -3.79
C GLN A 361 12.13 42.09 -5.04
N ALA A 362 13.03 41.94 -6.02
CA ALA A 362 12.90 42.62 -7.31
C ALA A 362 11.62 42.19 -8.05
N LEU A 363 11.28 40.90 -8.05
CA LEU A 363 10.03 40.41 -8.64
C LEU A 363 8.77 40.91 -7.92
N MET A 364 8.81 41.03 -6.60
CA MET A 364 7.69 41.59 -5.83
C MET A 364 7.53 43.09 -6.08
N ASN A 365 8.63 43.85 -6.11
CA ASN A 365 8.61 45.30 -6.25
C ASN A 365 8.37 45.77 -7.69
N ASP A 366 8.98 45.11 -8.69
CA ASP A 366 8.92 45.55 -10.09
C ASP A 366 7.74 44.95 -10.86
N PHE A 367 7.24 43.78 -10.43
CA PHE A 367 6.21 43.01 -11.15
C PHE A 367 4.96 42.69 -10.32
N GLY A 368 4.88 43.12 -9.05
CA GLY A 368 3.72 42.88 -8.20
C GLY A 368 3.48 41.39 -7.89
N ALA A 369 4.53 40.57 -7.93
CA ALA A 369 4.44 39.14 -7.67
C ALA A 369 4.04 38.84 -6.22
N THR A 370 3.26 37.77 -6.00
CA THR A 370 2.87 37.32 -4.66
C THR A 370 3.40 35.91 -4.41
N ILE A 371 4.01 35.71 -3.26
CA ILE A 371 4.48 34.39 -2.83
C ILE A 371 3.27 33.61 -2.31
N ILE A 372 3.05 32.40 -2.84
CA ILE A 372 1.99 31.52 -2.38
C ILE A 372 2.41 30.93 -1.02
N PRO A 373 1.68 31.21 0.07
CA PRO A 373 2.02 30.69 1.39
C PRO A 373 1.96 29.15 1.39
N ASN A 374 2.94 28.51 2.04
CA ASN A 374 3.17 27.05 2.10
C ASN A 374 3.79 26.37 0.86
N SER A 375 4.24 27.13 -0.16
CA SER A 375 4.93 26.56 -1.33
C SER A 375 6.45 26.39 -1.14
N ILE A 376 7.00 26.90 -0.05
CA ILE A 376 8.44 26.92 0.21
C ILE A 376 8.87 25.58 0.81
N LYS A 377 9.65 24.82 0.04
CA LYS A 377 10.24 23.55 0.49
C LYS A 377 11.75 23.76 0.74
N PRO A 378 12.28 23.38 1.91
CA PRO A 378 13.71 23.43 2.16
C PRO A 378 14.43 22.45 1.23
N VAL A 379 15.57 22.88 0.68
CA VAL A 379 16.45 22.00 -0.11
C VAL A 379 17.09 21.00 0.87
N GLN A 380 16.88 19.70 0.62
CA GLN A 380 17.42 18.62 1.47
C GLN A 380 18.90 18.35 1.22
#